data_AF-A0A9P1R4E9-F1
#
_entry.id   AF-A0A9P1R4E9-F1
#
_cell.length_a   1.000
_cell.length_b   1.000
_cell.length_c   1.000
_cell.angle_alpha   90.00
_cell.angle_beta   90.00
_cell.angle_gamma   90.00
#
_symmetry.space_group_name_H-M   'P 1'
#
loop_
_entity.id
_entity.type
_entity.pdbx_description
1 polymer ?
#
loop_
_entity_poly.entity_id
_entity_poly.type
_entity_poly.pdbx_seq_one_letter_code
_entity_poly.pdbx_strand_id
1 'polypeptide(L)'
;MSTIDCDTPRSSLGEPAWRAVCKTAAEHAQRGCGLSWDHWVTLFSSEIDAQASRLPEEQRAQALQIAQEWGYATPAERQETQDWNAENGYCSHGIELGYCPSGCDSDY
;
A
#
# COMPACT_ATOMS: atom_id res chain seq x y z
N MET A 1 4.04 -27.22 -43.18
CA MET A 1 4.27 -25.95 -42.48
C MET A 1 3.18 -25.82 -41.43
N SER A 2 3.45 -26.25 -40.20
CA SER A 2 2.56 -25.99 -39.05
C SER A 2 3.24 -24.93 -38.20
N THR A 3 2.71 -23.72 -38.25
CA THR A 3 3.02 -22.67 -37.28
C THR A 3 2.33 -23.07 -35.98
N ILE A 4 3.13 -23.54 -35.02
CA ILE A 4 2.70 -23.71 -33.64
C ILE A 4 2.50 -22.30 -33.09
N ASP A 5 1.24 -21.98 -32.80
CA ASP A 5 0.86 -20.79 -32.05
C ASP A 5 1.33 -20.99 -30.62
N CYS A 6 2.35 -20.24 -30.22
CA CYS A 6 2.87 -20.26 -28.85
C CYS A 6 1.92 -19.44 -27.97
N ASP A 7 0.84 -20.10 -27.53
CA ASP A 7 0.00 -19.64 -26.44
C ASP A 7 0.88 -19.56 -25.17
N THR A 8 1.37 -18.36 -24.88
CA THR A 8 2.20 -18.11 -23.70
C THR A 8 1.26 -18.23 -22.51
N PRO A 9 1.44 -19.19 -21.58
CA PRO A 9 0.54 -19.33 -20.47
C PRO A 9 0.61 -18.05 -19.65
N ARG A 10 -0.51 -17.33 -19.63
CA ARG A 10 -0.83 -16.17 -18.80
C ARG A 10 -0.38 -16.50 -17.38
N SER A 11 0.85 -16.12 -17.04
CA SER A 11 1.54 -16.69 -15.89
C SER A 11 0.85 -16.15 -14.63
N SER A 12 0.16 -17.04 -13.92
CA SER A 12 -0.54 -16.70 -12.68
C SER A 12 0.46 -16.17 -11.67
N LEU A 13 0.08 -15.10 -10.95
CA LEU A 13 0.86 -14.62 -9.81
C LEU A 13 1.04 -15.77 -8.82
N GLY A 14 2.28 -15.98 -8.35
CA GLY A 14 2.54 -16.93 -7.28
C GLY A 14 1.94 -16.43 -5.97
N GLU A 15 0.66 -16.71 -5.72
CA GLU A 15 -0.10 -16.17 -4.59
C GLU A 15 0.60 -16.37 -3.23
N PRO A 16 1.14 -17.56 -2.88
CA PRO A 16 1.85 -17.72 -1.60
C PRO A 16 3.09 -16.81 -1.47
N ALA A 17 3.82 -16.60 -2.57
CA ALA A 17 4.97 -15.71 -2.59
C ALA A 17 4.54 -14.25 -2.43
N TRP A 18 3.44 -13.85 -3.09
CA TRP A 18 2.90 -12.50 -2.95
C TRP A 18 2.35 -12.24 -1.54
N ARG A 19 1.67 -13.22 -0.93
CA ARG A 19 1.23 -13.12 0.48
C ARG A 19 2.41 -12.95 1.43
N ALA A 20 3.56 -13.56 1.15
CA ALA A 20 4.78 -13.33 1.93
C ALA A 20 5.29 -11.88 1.77
N VAL A 21 5.23 -11.31 0.56
CA VAL A 21 5.53 -9.89 0.33
C VAL A 21 4.60 -8.98 1.13
N CYS A 22 3.28 -9.22 1.09
CA CYS A 22 2.32 -8.44 1.89
C CYS A 22 2.63 -8.52 3.38
N LYS A 23 2.93 -9.71 3.90
CA LYS A 23 3.29 -9.89 5.30
C LYS A 23 4.53 -9.09 5.70
N THR A 24 5.59 -9.14 4.89
CA THR A 24 6.82 -8.38 5.16
C THR A 24 6.56 -6.86 5.12
N ALA A 25 5.81 -6.37 4.13
CA ALA A 25 5.44 -4.96 4.04
C ALA A 25 4.60 -4.51 5.26
N ALA A 26 3.66 -5.35 5.72
CA ALA A 26 2.86 -5.08 6.91
C ALA A 26 3.73 -4.99 8.18
N GLU A 27 4.69 -5.90 8.33
CA GLU A 27 5.66 -5.87 9.44
C GLU A 27 6.58 -4.65 9.38
N HIS A 28 6.95 -4.20 8.18
CA HIS A 28 7.73 -2.97 7.97
C HIS A 28 6.93 -1.74 8.38
N ALA A 29 5.70 -1.61 7.88
CA ALA A 29 4.78 -0.53 8.22
C ALA A 29 4.53 -0.47 9.73
N GLN A 30 4.34 -1.62 10.40
CA GLN A 30 4.09 -1.69 11.84
C GLN A 30 5.23 -1.10 12.69
N ARG A 31 6.48 -1.21 12.24
CA ARG A 31 7.63 -0.66 12.96
C ARG A 31 7.79 0.85 12.77
N GLY A 32 7.26 1.40 11.68
CA GLY A 32 7.40 2.80 11.31
C GLY A 32 6.16 3.67 11.55
N CYS A 33 4.99 3.08 11.80
CA CYS A 33 3.72 3.82 11.77
C CYS A 33 3.43 4.69 13.01
N GLY A 34 4.25 4.65 14.06
CA GLY A 34 4.00 5.41 15.29
C GLY A 34 2.68 5.05 15.98
N LEU A 35 2.19 3.82 15.78
CA LEU A 35 0.87 3.31 16.22
C LEU A 35 -0.34 4.00 15.56
N SER A 36 -0.14 4.79 14.50
CA SER A 36 -1.24 5.34 13.70
C SER A 36 -1.68 4.35 12.61
N TRP A 37 -3.00 4.15 12.51
CA TRP A 37 -3.61 3.35 11.45
C TRP A 37 -3.41 3.98 10.06
N ASP A 38 -3.71 5.27 9.90
CA ASP A 38 -3.60 5.96 8.61
C ASP A 38 -2.14 5.97 8.12
N HIS A 39 -1.20 6.14 9.04
CA HIS A 39 0.21 6.08 8.69
C HIS A 39 0.64 4.65 8.33
N TRP A 40 0.15 3.65 9.06
CA TRP A 40 0.38 2.25 8.72
C TRP A 40 -0.13 1.91 7.32
N VAL A 41 -1.37 2.29 6.99
CA VAL A 41 -1.99 2.09 5.67
C VAL A 41 -1.17 2.78 4.59
N THR A 42 -0.70 4.01 4.86
CA THR A 42 0.13 4.76 3.91
C THR A 42 1.46 4.07 3.62
N LEU A 43 2.17 3.61 4.66
CA LEU A 43 3.45 2.91 4.52
C LEU A 43 3.28 1.57 3.81
N PHE A 44 2.33 0.76 4.28
CA PHE A 44 2.01 -0.55 3.70
C PHE A 44 1.65 -0.41 2.23
N SER A 45 0.69 0.46 1.90
CA SER A 45 0.20 0.60 0.53
C SER A 45 1.26 1.14 -0.41
N SER A 46 2.11 2.08 0.05
CA SER A 46 3.22 2.60 -0.77
C SER A 46 4.27 1.53 -1.06
N GLU A 47 4.56 0.63 -0.12
CA GLU A 47 5.46 -0.50 -0.36
C GLU A 47 4.83 -1.50 -1.34
N ILE A 48 3.55 -1.81 -1.18
CA ILE A 48 2.79 -2.65 -2.12
C ILE A 48 2.79 -2.05 -3.52
N ASP A 49 2.52 -0.76 -3.67
CA ASP A 49 2.58 -0.04 -4.95
C ASP A 49 3.96 -0.22 -5.61
N ALA A 50 5.03 -0.03 -4.83
CA ALA A 50 6.40 -0.17 -5.32
C ALA A 50 6.71 -1.61 -5.77
N GLN A 51 6.27 -2.63 -5.03
CA GLN A 51 6.49 -4.04 -5.39
C GLN A 51 5.63 -4.45 -6.59
N ALA A 52 4.35 -4.09 -6.59
CA ALA A 52 3.41 -4.40 -7.66
C ALA A 52 3.78 -3.68 -8.97
N SER A 53 4.49 -2.54 -8.88
CA SER A 53 5.01 -1.81 -10.05
C SER A 53 5.98 -2.63 -10.90
N ARG A 54 6.62 -3.64 -10.30
CA ARG A 54 7.62 -4.52 -10.93
C ARG A 54 7.01 -5.77 -11.55
N LEU A 55 5.74 -6.04 -11.27
CA LEU A 55 5.01 -7.17 -11.84
C LEU A 55 4.51 -6.84 -13.25
N PRO A 56 4.34 -7.85 -14.11
CA PRO A 56 3.56 -7.71 -15.34
C PRO A 56 2.19 -7.11 -15.04
N GLU A 57 1.68 -6.27 -15.96
CA GLU A 57 0.38 -5.60 -15.80
C GLU A 57 -0.75 -6.58 -15.49
N GLU A 58 -0.73 -7.74 -16.15
CA GLU A 58 -1.72 -8.81 -15.96
C GLU A 58 -1.72 -9.41 -14.54
N GLN A 59 -0.58 -9.38 -13.83
CA GLN A 59 -0.46 -9.87 -12.45
C GLN A 59 -0.72 -8.77 -11.41
N ARG A 60 -0.56 -7.50 -11.79
CA ARG A 60 -0.70 -6.36 -10.87
C ARG A 60 -2.10 -6.29 -10.26
N ALA A 61 -3.14 -6.48 -11.06
CA ALA A 61 -4.51 -6.46 -10.56
C ALA A 61 -4.76 -7.53 -9.48
N GLN A 62 -4.30 -8.76 -9.71
CA GLN A 62 -4.40 -9.85 -8.74
C GLN A 62 -3.58 -9.55 -7.47
N ALA A 63 -2.38 -8.99 -7.62
CA ALA A 63 -1.52 -8.61 -6.51
C ALA A 63 -2.19 -7.57 -5.59
N LEU A 64 -2.80 -6.53 -6.17
CA LEU A 64 -3.50 -5.50 -5.41
C LEU A 64 -4.76 -6.07 -4.72
N GLN A 65 -5.49 -6.97 -5.37
CA GLN A 65 -6.64 -7.66 -4.74
C GLN A 65 -6.22 -8.45 -3.50
N ILE A 66 -5.13 -9.22 -3.56
CA ILE A 66 -4.62 -9.94 -2.37
C ILE A 66 -4.19 -8.97 -1.27
N ALA A 67 -3.59 -7.82 -1.63
CA ALA A 67 -3.15 -6.81 -0.66
C ALA A 67 -4.33 -6.09 0.03
N GLN A 68 -5.50 -6.00 -0.62
CA GLN A 68 -6.71 -5.42 0.00
C GLN A 68 -7.15 -6.20 1.25
N GLU A 69 -6.92 -7.52 1.31
CA GLU A 69 -7.20 -8.33 2.51
C GLU A 69 -6.42 -7.86 3.76
N TRP A 70 -5.33 -7.11 3.57
CA TRP A 70 -4.47 -6.59 4.62
C TRP A 70 -4.75 -5.11 4.94
N GLY A 71 -5.56 -4.43 4.14
CA GLY A 71 -5.81 -2.99 4.27
C GLY A 71 -5.05 -2.11 3.27
N TYR A 72 -4.69 -2.64 2.09
CA TYR A 72 -4.18 -1.81 1.00
C TYR A 72 -5.22 -0.76 0.60
N ALA A 73 -4.78 0.48 0.46
CA ALA A 73 -5.54 1.60 -0.06
C ALA A 73 -4.84 2.20 -1.28
N THR A 74 -5.63 2.49 -2.32
CA THR A 74 -5.13 3.14 -3.53
C THR A 74 -4.56 4.53 -3.23
N PRO A 75 -3.69 5.07 -4.09
CA PRO A 75 -3.20 6.44 -3.93
C PRO A 75 -4.30 7.49 -3.76
N ALA A 76 -5.44 7.33 -4.45
CA ALA A 76 -6.57 8.25 -4.35
C ALA A 76 -7.27 8.17 -2.98
N GLU A 77 -7.58 6.98 -2.48
CA GLU A 77 -8.20 6.78 -1.16
C GLU A 77 -7.29 7.29 -0.02
N ARG A 78 -5.97 7.10 -0.17
CA ARG A 78 -4.99 7.65 0.78
C ARG A 78 -4.95 9.18 0.75
N GLN A 79 -5.06 9.78 -0.44
CA GLN A 79 -5.12 11.24 -0.56
C GLN A 79 -6.40 11.80 0.08
N GLU A 80 -7.55 11.19 -0.17
CA GLU A 80 -8.82 11.58 0.46
C GLU A 80 -8.74 11.54 1.99
N THR A 81 -8.11 10.49 2.53
CA THR A 81 -7.87 10.38 3.98
C THR A 81 -6.97 11.51 4.49
N GLN A 82 -5.90 11.85 3.75
CA GLN A 82 -4.99 12.94 4.12
C GLN A 82 -5.66 14.32 4.05
N ASP A 83 -6.50 14.55 3.05
CA ASP A 83 -7.25 15.80 2.89
C ASP A 83 -8.24 15.96 4.07
N TRP A 84 -8.97 14.89 4.40
CA TRP A 84 -9.85 14.89 5.58
C TRP A 84 -9.07 15.15 6.87
N ASN A 85 -7.91 14.51 7.06
CA ASN A 85 -7.05 14.73 8.22
C ASN A 85 -6.65 16.20 8.35
N ALA A 86 -6.20 16.82 7.26
CA ALA A 86 -5.79 18.23 7.23
C ALA A 86 -6.96 19.18 7.58
N GLU A 87 -8.17 18.87 7.10
CA GLU A 87 -9.38 19.65 7.41
C GLU A 87 -9.86 19.49 8.86
N ASN A 88 -9.43 18.44 9.56
CA ASN A 88 -9.92 18.08 10.89
C ASN A 88 -8.87 18.19 12.01
N GLY A 89 -7.72 18.83 11.75
CA GLY A 89 -6.70 19.08 12.77
C GLY A 89 -5.74 17.91 13.02
N TYR A 90 -5.64 16.98 12.07
CA TYR A 90 -4.69 15.88 12.10
C TYR A 90 -3.56 16.12 11.08
N CYS A 91 -2.36 15.62 11.36
CA CYS A 91 -1.29 15.60 10.39
C CYS A 91 -1.54 14.53 9.32
N SER A 92 -0.72 14.50 8.26
CA SER A 92 -0.78 13.47 7.20
C SER A 92 -0.54 12.05 7.70
N HIS A 93 -0.02 11.89 8.93
CA HIS A 93 0.11 10.59 9.60
C HIS A 93 -1.15 10.18 10.37
N GLY A 94 -2.25 10.95 10.32
CA GLY A 94 -3.49 10.65 11.05
C GLY A 94 -3.38 10.80 12.56
N ILE A 95 -2.43 11.62 13.04
CA ILE A 95 -2.25 11.94 14.45
C ILE A 95 -2.58 13.42 14.64
N GLU A 96 -3.28 13.75 15.71
CA GLU A 96 -3.63 15.14 16.04
C GLU A 96 -2.37 16.03 16.04
N LEU A 97 -2.49 17.21 15.44
CA LEU A 97 -1.38 18.17 15.36
C LEU A 97 -0.87 18.52 16.77
N GLY A 98 0.45 18.56 16.94
CA GLY A 98 1.09 18.76 18.24
C GLY A 98 1.35 17.48 19.04
N TYR A 99 0.80 16.34 18.61
CA TYR A 99 0.98 15.05 19.30
C TYR A 99 1.73 14.01 18.47
N CYS A 100 2.04 14.31 17.21
CA CYS A 100 2.74 13.39 16.34
C CYS A 100 4.21 13.21 16.77
N PRO A 101 4.70 11.97 17.00
CA PRO A 101 6.10 11.73 17.38
C PRO A 101 7.14 12.21 16.37
N SER A 102 6.72 12.42 15.12
CA SER A 102 7.55 13.00 14.05
C SER A 102 7.69 14.52 14.13
N GLY A 103 7.04 15.17 15.09
CA GLY A 103 7.07 16.64 15.24
C GLY A 103 6.15 17.37 14.27
N CYS A 104 4.99 16.77 13.93
CA CYS A 104 3.98 17.47 13.13
C CYS A 104 3.18 18.41 14.03
N ASP A 105 3.56 19.68 14.03
CA ASP A 105 2.87 20.74 14.77
C ASP A 105 1.94 21.55 13.85
N SER A 106 0.98 22.24 14.44
CA SER A 106 0.25 23.29 13.75
C SER A 106 1.11 24.55 13.73
N ASP A 107 1.51 25.02 12.56
CA ASP A 107 2.13 26.34 12.39
C ASP A 107 1.10 27.42 12.76
N TYR A 108 1.12 27.90 14.01
CA TYR A 108 0.36 29.07 14.47
C TYR A 108 1.29 30.25 14.74
#